data_AF-A0A1B6H7A6-F1
#
_entry.id   AF-A0A1B6H7A6-F1
#
_cell.length_a   1.000
_cell.length_b   1.000
_cell.length_c   1.000
_cell.angle_alpha   90.00
_cell.angle_beta   90.00
_cell.angle_gamma   90.00
#
_symmetry.space_group_name_H-M   'P 1'
#
loop_
_entity.id
_entity.type
_entity.pdbx_description
1 polymer ?
#
loop_
_entity_poly.entity_id
_entity_poly.type
_entity_poly.pdbx_seq_one_letter_code
_entity_poly.pdbx_strand_id
1 'polypeptide(L)'
;KDYLYSLFRVFLGNNIVSSPVHIWRKYRKLMNPVMHPSNVENFLPVFNEVGRKLTEQLSVSSPPSDRTDEIFEMAVIASSKSIFSRKLTIDNLMDAKFLIHTVGKLIILRTFKFWLHIDWLFKLFYRKELKECLKIRDQCMDVVSQEWKEGATIKKEVIPGANQNIERLSGVNLVDVMFENLPIISD
;
A
#
# COMPACT_ATOMS: atom_id res chain seq x y z
N LYS A 1 14.53 14.95 -15.10
CA LYS A 1 13.89 14.48 -13.84
C LYS A 1 12.45 14.03 -14.09
N ASP A 2 11.77 14.61 -15.09
CA ASP A 2 10.34 14.39 -15.38
C ASP A 2 9.98 13.06 -16.05
N TYR A 3 10.94 12.40 -16.72
CA TYR A 3 10.66 11.17 -17.49
C TYR A 3 10.23 9.99 -16.60
N LEU A 4 10.96 9.69 -15.52
CA LEU A 4 10.54 8.63 -14.60
C LEU A 4 9.16 8.95 -14.00
N TYR A 5 8.90 10.21 -13.67
CA TYR A 5 7.59 10.62 -13.15
C TYR A 5 6.46 10.48 -14.17
N SER A 6 6.71 10.68 -15.47
CA SER A 6 5.72 10.45 -16.53
C SER A 6 5.44 8.94 -16.73
N LEU A 7 6.44 8.08 -16.53
CA LEU A 7 6.25 6.63 -16.54
C LEU A 7 5.27 6.18 -15.45
N PHE A 8 5.52 6.59 -14.20
CA PHE A 8 4.66 6.24 -13.06
C PHE A 8 3.27 6.88 -13.16
N ARG A 9 3.15 8.06 -13.78
CA ARG A 9 1.87 8.78 -13.91
C ARG A 9 0.84 8.01 -14.74
N VAL A 10 1.26 7.18 -15.71
CA VAL A 10 0.33 6.36 -16.51
C VAL A 10 -0.38 5.30 -15.67
N PHE A 11 0.29 4.77 -14.65
CA PHE A 11 -0.26 3.71 -13.78
C PHE A 11 -0.95 4.28 -12.55
N LEU A 12 -0.30 5.24 -11.89
CA LEU A 12 -0.64 5.68 -10.54
C LEU A 12 -1.19 7.11 -10.51
N GLY A 13 -1.42 7.73 -11.68
CA GLY A 13 -1.92 9.11 -11.76
C GLY A 13 -1.00 10.11 -11.06
N ASN A 14 -1.60 11.15 -10.47
CA ASN A 14 -0.90 12.10 -9.59
C ASN A 14 -0.88 11.53 -8.17
N ASN A 15 0.25 10.94 -7.77
CA ASN A 15 0.49 10.41 -6.42
C ASN A 15 1.75 11.05 -5.80
N ILE A 16 2.07 10.71 -4.55
CA ILE A 16 3.24 11.27 -3.87
C ILE A 16 4.57 11.10 -4.62
N VAL A 17 4.71 10.06 -5.45
CA VAL A 17 5.93 9.84 -6.24
C VAL A 17 5.91 10.67 -7.51
N SER A 18 4.79 10.77 -8.24
CA SER A 18 4.70 11.34 -9.59
C SER A 18 4.11 12.76 -9.69
N SER A 19 3.62 13.31 -8.58
CA SER A 19 2.92 14.59 -8.54
C SER A 19 3.84 15.79 -8.71
N PRO A 20 3.35 16.90 -9.29
CA PRO A 20 4.03 18.19 -9.27
C PRO A 20 4.37 18.64 -7.84
N VAL A 21 5.42 19.47 -7.70
CA VAL A 21 5.98 19.90 -6.40
C VAL A 21 4.93 20.46 -5.43
N HIS A 22 3.97 21.25 -5.91
CA HIS A 22 2.94 21.85 -5.05
C HIS A 22 1.98 20.80 -4.46
N ILE A 23 1.63 19.76 -5.22
CA ILE A 23 0.82 18.63 -4.74
C ILE A 23 1.67 17.73 -3.82
N TRP A 24 2.92 17.44 -4.20
CA TRP A 24 3.85 16.65 -3.39
C TRP A 24 4.05 17.24 -1.99
N ARG A 25 4.24 18.57 -1.88
CA ARG A 25 4.37 19.26 -0.60
C ARG A 25 3.15 19.02 0.30
N LYS A 26 1.94 19.05 -0.25
CA LYS A 26 0.70 18.80 0.49
C LYS A 26 0.66 17.36 1.04
N TYR A 27 0.99 16.37 0.20
CA TYR A 27 1.04 14.97 0.63
C TYR A 27 2.11 14.72 1.69
N ARG A 28 3.32 15.27 1.52
CA ARG A 28 4.41 15.13 2.51
C ARG A 28 4.07 15.77 3.85
N LYS A 29 3.41 16.94 3.85
CA LYS A 29 2.95 17.58 5.09
C LYS A 29 2.00 16.67 5.87
N LEU A 30 1.14 15.93 5.19
CA LEU A 30 0.21 14.97 5.81
C LEU A 30 0.93 13.69 6.29
N MET A 31 1.86 13.14 5.49
CA MET A 31 2.50 11.85 5.79
C MET A 31 3.67 11.92 6.76
N ASN A 32 4.41 13.04 6.81
CA ASN A 32 5.57 13.19 7.69
C ASN A 32 5.28 12.94 9.19
N PRO A 33 4.24 13.53 9.80
CA PRO A 33 3.95 13.29 11.23
C PRO A 33 3.55 11.84 11.49
N VAL A 34 2.91 11.20 10.51
CA VAL A 34 2.44 9.82 10.62
C VAL A 34 3.62 8.85 10.68
N MET A 35 4.68 9.13 9.93
CA MET A 35 5.93 8.34 9.89
C MET A 35 6.95 8.77 10.95
N HIS A 36 6.54 9.49 12.00
CA HIS A 36 7.42 9.81 13.13
C HIS A 36 7.89 8.52 13.83
N PRO A 37 9.15 8.42 14.29
CA PRO A 37 9.70 7.18 14.86
C PRO A 37 8.82 6.54 15.96
N SER A 38 8.22 7.36 16.82
CA SER A 38 7.28 6.88 17.86
C SER A 38 6.08 6.12 17.31
N ASN A 39 5.62 6.45 16.10
CA ASN A 39 4.51 5.76 15.46
C ASN A 39 4.98 4.49 14.77
N VAL A 40 6.22 4.48 14.26
CA VAL A 40 6.83 3.30 13.62
C VAL A 40 7.07 2.18 14.64
N GLU A 41 7.35 2.53 15.91
CA GLU A 41 7.46 1.56 17.00
C GLU A 41 6.17 0.73 17.18
N ASN A 42 5.00 1.30 16.89
CA ASN A 42 3.73 0.57 16.93
C ASN A 42 3.63 -0.53 15.85
N PHE A 43 4.47 -0.51 14.81
CA PHE A 43 4.48 -1.52 13.75
C PHE A 43 5.42 -2.70 14.06
N LEU A 44 6.27 -2.58 15.09
CA LEU A 44 7.20 -3.66 15.47
C LEU A 44 6.51 -5.01 15.75
N PRO A 45 5.34 -5.08 16.41
CA PRO A 45 4.63 -6.34 16.58
C PRO A 45 4.27 -7.03 15.24
N VAL A 46 3.85 -6.25 14.24
CA VAL A 46 3.53 -6.74 12.90
C VAL A 46 4.79 -7.29 12.22
N PHE A 47 5.89 -6.54 12.27
CA PHE A 47 7.16 -6.98 11.68
C PHE A 47 7.70 -8.24 12.36
N ASN A 48 7.55 -8.36 13.67
CA ASN A 48 7.94 -9.57 14.41
C ASN A 48 7.06 -10.78 14.05
N GLU A 49 5.74 -10.58 13.87
CA GLU A 49 4.83 -11.65 13.44
C GLU A 49 5.18 -12.15 12.03
N VAL A 50 5.34 -11.22 11.08
CA VAL A 50 5.71 -11.54 9.69
C VAL A 50 7.11 -12.17 9.64
N GLY A 51 8.06 -11.61 10.39
CA GLY A 51 9.43 -12.12 10.47
C GLY A 51 9.49 -13.56 10.95
N ARG A 52 8.75 -13.90 12.02
CA ARG A 52 8.66 -15.29 12.51
C ARG A 52 8.10 -16.24 11.45
N LYS A 53 6.98 -15.87 10.82
CA LYS A 53 6.37 -16.66 9.74
C LYS A 53 7.32 -16.88 8.57
N LEU A 54 8.04 -15.84 8.15
CA LEU A 54 9.04 -15.95 7.09
C LEU A 54 10.17 -16.90 7.51
N THR A 55 10.69 -16.79 8.74
CA THR A 55 11.73 -17.71 9.23
C THR A 55 11.24 -19.16 9.33
N GLU A 56 9.98 -19.39 9.72
CA GLU A 56 9.37 -20.72 9.75
C GLU A 56 9.28 -21.31 8.33
N GLN A 57 8.82 -20.52 7.35
CA GLN A 57 8.77 -20.95 5.95
C GLN A 57 10.17 -21.28 5.39
N LEU A 58 11.16 -20.44 5.68
CA LEU A 58 12.53 -20.63 5.22
C LEU A 58 13.28 -21.74 5.97
N SER A 59 12.83 -22.13 7.16
CA SER A 59 13.43 -23.22 7.95
C SER A 59 13.21 -24.61 7.33
N VAL A 60 12.29 -24.74 6.38
CA VAL A 60 12.01 -25.99 5.69
C VAL A 60 13.16 -26.35 4.75
N SER A 61 13.82 -27.48 5.05
CA SER A 61 14.92 -28.01 4.24
C SER A 61 14.45 -28.19 2.79
N SER A 62 15.09 -27.45 1.90
CA SER A 62 14.71 -27.37 0.49
C SER A 62 15.98 -27.19 -0.35
N PRO A 63 16.00 -27.67 -1.60
CA PRO A 63 17.10 -27.40 -2.51
C PRO A 63 17.34 -25.88 -2.66
N PRO A 64 18.55 -25.45 -3.04
CA PRO A 64 18.80 -24.05 -3.37
C PRO A 64 17.78 -23.57 -4.40
N SER A 65 16.89 -22.67 -3.98
CA SER A 65 15.83 -22.10 -4.81
C SER A 65 15.80 -20.61 -4.55
N ASP A 66 15.39 -19.85 -5.56
CA ASP A 66 15.04 -18.45 -5.39
C ASP A 66 13.84 -18.33 -4.44
N ARG A 67 13.95 -17.49 -3.42
CA ARG A 67 12.92 -17.21 -2.40
C ARG A 67 12.43 -15.75 -2.47
N THR A 68 12.79 -15.04 -3.54
CA THR A 68 12.41 -13.63 -3.72
C THR A 68 10.89 -13.44 -3.64
N ASP A 69 10.11 -14.37 -4.21
CA ASP A 69 8.65 -14.29 -4.19
C ASP A 69 8.05 -14.45 -2.78
N GLU A 70 8.62 -15.33 -1.95
CA GLU A 70 8.19 -15.53 -0.55
C GLU A 70 8.52 -14.30 0.28
N ILE A 71 9.74 -13.77 0.14
CA ILE A 71 10.17 -12.54 0.82
C ILE A 71 9.29 -11.37 0.39
N PHE A 72 9.01 -11.24 -0.90
CA PHE A 72 8.17 -10.17 -1.45
C PHE A 72 6.73 -10.27 -0.94
N GLU A 73 6.16 -11.46 -0.91
CA GLU A 73 4.82 -11.69 -0.35
C GLU A 73 4.74 -11.28 1.12
N MET A 74 5.73 -11.68 1.93
CA MET A 74 5.78 -11.30 3.33
C MET A 74 5.96 -9.79 3.53
N ALA A 75 6.72 -9.12 2.64
CA ALA A 75 6.84 -7.66 2.66
C ALA A 75 5.52 -6.94 2.32
N VAL A 76 4.75 -7.47 1.35
CA VAL A 76 3.40 -6.96 1.04
C VAL A 76 2.47 -7.14 2.23
N ILE A 77 2.50 -8.30 2.89
CA ILE A 77 1.70 -8.58 4.09
C ILE A 77 2.06 -7.63 5.24
N ALA A 78 3.35 -7.45 5.53
CA ALA A 78 3.81 -6.54 6.57
C ALA A 78 3.37 -5.10 6.31
N SER A 79 3.55 -4.63 5.08
CA SER A 79 3.17 -3.27 4.68
C SER A 79 1.66 -3.06 4.83
N SER A 80 0.87 -3.97 4.29
CA SER A 80 -0.59 -3.96 4.38
C SER A 80 -1.08 -3.97 5.82
N LYS A 81 -0.57 -4.85 6.68
CA LYS A 81 -0.94 -4.92 8.10
C LYS A 81 -0.50 -3.70 8.92
N SER A 82 0.61 -3.06 8.55
CA SER A 82 1.07 -1.84 9.25
C SER A 82 0.23 -0.63 8.87
N ILE A 83 -0.29 -0.61 7.64
CA ILE A 83 -1.15 0.46 7.13
C ILE A 83 -2.58 0.31 7.68
N PHE A 84 -3.15 -0.88 7.57
CA PHE A 84 -4.56 -1.13 7.88
C PHE A 84 -4.76 -1.78 9.24
N SER A 85 -5.77 -1.31 10.00
CA SER A 85 -6.10 -1.79 11.36
C SER A 85 -6.80 -3.16 11.40
N ARG A 86 -7.20 -3.69 10.24
CA ARG A 86 -7.95 -4.95 10.11
C ARG A 86 -7.23 -5.99 9.26
N LYS A 87 -7.62 -7.25 9.46
CA LYS A 87 -7.22 -8.37 8.61
C LYS A 87 -7.75 -8.14 7.20
N LEU A 88 -6.88 -7.73 6.29
CA LEU A 88 -7.16 -7.80 4.86
C LEU A 88 -7.37 -9.25 4.46
N THR A 89 -8.34 -9.49 3.58
CA THR A 89 -8.59 -10.82 3.01
C THR A 89 -7.38 -11.26 2.18
N ILE A 90 -7.19 -12.58 2.09
CA ILE A 90 -6.13 -13.17 1.26
C ILE A 90 -6.29 -12.72 -0.20
N ASP A 91 -7.53 -12.62 -0.69
CA ASP A 91 -7.84 -12.16 -2.04
C ASP A 91 -7.33 -10.74 -2.30
N ASN A 92 -7.54 -9.80 -1.36
CA ASN A 92 -7.04 -8.43 -1.48
C ASN A 92 -5.51 -8.36 -1.52
N LEU A 93 -4.84 -9.24 -0.77
CA LEU A 93 -3.38 -9.33 -0.75
C LEU A 93 -2.83 -9.93 -2.05
N MET A 94 -3.50 -10.94 -2.59
CA MET A 94 -3.18 -11.53 -3.90
C MET A 94 -3.37 -10.51 -5.02
N ASP A 95 -4.47 -9.76 -5.01
CA ASP A 95 -4.74 -8.68 -5.96
C ASP A 95 -3.68 -7.59 -5.88
N ALA A 96 -3.28 -7.18 -4.67
CA ALA A 96 -2.20 -6.22 -4.47
C ALA A 96 -0.85 -6.74 -4.98
N LYS A 97 -0.49 -7.99 -4.68
CA LYS A 97 0.73 -8.64 -5.16
C LYS A 97 0.75 -8.69 -6.69
N PHE A 98 -0.36 -9.12 -7.31
CA PHE A 98 -0.51 -9.17 -8.76
C PHE A 98 -0.40 -7.79 -9.40
N LEU A 99 -1.01 -6.77 -8.80
CA LEU A 99 -0.92 -5.38 -9.26
C LEU A 99 0.53 -4.89 -9.24
N ILE A 100 1.25 -5.07 -8.13
CA ILE A 100 2.64 -4.61 -8.01
C ILE A 100 3.54 -5.34 -9.00
N HIS A 101 3.40 -6.66 -9.14
CA HIS A 101 4.19 -7.43 -10.09
C HIS A 101 3.93 -7.02 -11.55
N THR A 102 2.66 -6.84 -11.92
CA THR A 102 2.27 -6.45 -13.28
C THR A 102 2.73 -5.03 -13.61
N VAL A 103 2.51 -4.07 -12.71
CA VAL A 103 2.96 -2.69 -12.88
C VAL A 103 4.49 -2.61 -12.91
N GLY A 104 5.17 -3.34 -12.03
CA GLY A 104 6.64 -3.42 -12.00
C GLY A 104 7.21 -3.95 -13.33
N LYS A 105 6.65 -5.05 -13.84
CA LYS A 105 7.03 -5.61 -15.15
C LYS A 105 6.83 -4.60 -16.28
N LEU A 106 5.71 -3.88 -16.30
CA LEU A 106 5.43 -2.88 -17.33
C LEU A 106 6.37 -1.68 -17.23
N ILE A 107 6.73 -1.22 -16.03
CA ILE A 107 7.69 -0.14 -15.82
C ILE A 107 9.09 -0.54 -16.30
N ILE A 108 9.56 -1.74 -15.91
CA ILE A 108 10.86 -2.27 -16.34
C ILE A 108 10.89 -2.34 -17.87
N LEU A 109 9.87 -2.98 -18.46
CA LEU A 109 9.77 -3.14 -19.91
C LEU A 109 9.72 -1.80 -20.65
N ARG A 110 9.02 -0.81 -20.09
CA ARG A 110 8.95 0.55 -20.64
C ARG A 110 10.26 1.33 -20.47
N THR A 111 11.04 1.02 -19.45
CA THR A 111 12.35 1.66 -19.20
C THR A 111 13.41 1.15 -20.18
N PHE A 112 13.39 -0.14 -20.53
CA PHE A 112 14.40 -0.74 -21.41
C PHE A 112 14.07 -0.65 -22.91
N LYS A 113 12.79 -0.54 -23.29
CA LYS A 113 12.39 -0.46 -24.70
C LYS A 113 12.11 0.97 -25.14
N PHE A 114 13.07 1.59 -25.85
CA PHE A 114 12.98 2.98 -26.30
C PHE A 114 11.66 3.33 -27.02
N TRP A 115 11.14 2.44 -27.87
CA TRP A 115 9.89 2.64 -28.61
C TRP A 115 8.66 2.84 -27.70
N LEU A 116 8.66 2.21 -26.52
CA LEU A 116 7.57 2.29 -25.54
C LEU A 116 7.63 3.57 -24.68
N HIS A 117 8.62 4.41 -24.91
CA HIS A 117 8.67 5.75 -24.31
C HIS A 117 7.54 6.63 -24.87
N ILE A 118 7.11 6.34 -26.10
CA ILE A 118 6.00 7.02 -26.78
C ILE A 118 4.67 6.61 -26.11
N ASP A 119 4.04 7.56 -25.40
CA ASP A 119 2.85 7.31 -24.59
C ASP A 119 1.68 6.67 -25.35
N TRP A 120 1.40 7.14 -26.56
CA TRP A 120 0.27 6.61 -27.35
C TRP A 120 0.51 5.17 -27.79
N LEU A 121 1.76 4.84 -28.14
CA LEU A 121 2.16 3.51 -28.59
C LEU A 121 2.09 2.51 -27.43
N PHE A 122 2.59 2.93 -26.26
CA PHE A 122 2.48 2.14 -25.04
C PHE A 122 1.02 1.88 -24.65
N LYS A 123 0.18 2.92 -24.64
CA LYS A 123 -1.25 2.79 -24.34
C LYS A 123 -2.01 1.91 -25.33
N LEU A 124 -1.57 1.87 -26.59
CA LEU A 124 -2.18 1.03 -27.63
C LEU A 124 -1.82 -0.45 -27.43
N PHE A 125 -0.54 -0.77 -27.26
CA PHE A 125 -0.08 -2.16 -27.10
C PHE A 125 -0.51 -2.78 -25.77
N TYR A 126 -0.42 -2.02 -24.67
CA TYR A 126 -0.69 -2.52 -23.33
C TYR A 126 -2.06 -2.10 -22.80
N ARG A 127 -3.03 -1.87 -23.70
CA ARG A 127 -4.36 -1.38 -23.33
C ARG A 127 -5.09 -2.34 -22.38
N LYS A 128 -4.97 -3.64 -22.61
CA LYS A 128 -5.67 -4.68 -21.81
C LYS A 128 -5.08 -4.75 -20.41
N GLU A 129 -3.76 -4.86 -20.32
CA GLU A 129 -3.00 -4.93 -19.08
C GLU A 129 -3.19 -3.65 -18.25
N LEU A 130 -3.18 -2.48 -18.91
CA LEU A 130 -3.46 -1.22 -18.22
C LEU A 130 -4.89 -1.19 -17.69
N LYS A 131 -5.89 -1.68 -18.44
CA LYS A 131 -7.28 -1.73 -17.98
C LYS A 131 -7.45 -2.68 -16.78
N GLU A 132 -6.78 -3.82 -16.79
CA GLU A 132 -6.76 -4.75 -15.66
C GLU A 132 -6.08 -4.14 -14.42
N CYS A 133 -4.92 -3.50 -14.59
CA CYS A 133 -4.24 -2.79 -13.50
C CYS A 133 -5.12 -1.69 -12.90
N LEU A 134 -5.79 -0.90 -13.75
CA LEU A 134 -6.70 0.16 -13.30
C LEU A 134 -7.90 -0.43 -12.55
N LYS A 135 -8.47 -1.55 -13.03
CA LYS A 135 -9.57 -2.23 -12.36
C LYS A 135 -9.17 -2.71 -10.95
N ILE A 136 -8.04 -3.38 -10.83
CA ILE A 136 -7.54 -3.88 -9.54
C ILE A 136 -7.19 -2.73 -8.60
N ARG A 137 -6.59 -1.65 -9.14
CA ARG A 137 -6.35 -0.43 -8.38
C ARG A 137 -7.67 0.14 -7.83
N ASP A 138 -8.70 0.23 -8.66
CA ASP A 138 -10.00 0.78 -8.25
C ASP A 138 -10.63 -0.11 -7.17
N GLN A 139 -10.58 -1.44 -7.31
CA GLN A 139 -11.01 -2.39 -6.27
C GLN A 139 -10.23 -2.19 -4.95
N CYS A 140 -8.90 -2.02 -5.03
CA CYS A 140 -8.08 -1.75 -3.85
C CYS A 140 -8.47 -0.42 -3.19
N MET A 141 -8.69 0.64 -3.99
CA MET A 141 -9.13 1.94 -3.49
C MET A 141 -10.53 1.88 -2.85
N ASP A 142 -11.42 1.03 -3.36
CA ASP A 142 -12.74 0.80 -2.76
C ASP A 142 -12.61 0.14 -1.38
N VAL A 143 -11.74 -0.86 -1.24
CA VAL A 143 -11.41 -1.48 0.05
C VAL A 143 -10.87 -0.44 1.03
N VAL A 144 -9.92 0.40 0.59
CA VAL A 144 -9.38 1.50 1.44
C VAL A 144 -10.47 2.48 1.85
N SER A 145 -11.36 2.85 0.93
CA SER A 145 -12.48 3.76 1.19
C SER A 145 -13.47 3.18 2.19
N GLN A 146 -13.78 1.88 2.08
CA GLN A 146 -14.64 1.17 3.03
C GLN A 146 -13.99 1.12 4.42
N GLU A 147 -12.73 0.71 4.50
CA GLU A 147 -11.96 0.69 5.74
C GLU A 147 -11.94 2.06 6.43
N TRP A 148 -11.74 3.13 5.64
CA TRP A 148 -11.75 4.51 6.11
C TRP A 148 -13.11 4.91 6.71
N LYS A 149 -14.23 4.56 6.04
CA LYS A 149 -15.58 4.85 6.53
C LYS A 149 -15.88 4.11 7.84
N GLU A 150 -15.57 2.82 7.88
CA GLU A 150 -15.79 2.00 9.08
C GLU A 150 -14.96 2.47 10.27
N GLY A 151 -13.68 2.83 10.04
CA GLY A 151 -12.83 3.41 11.09
C GLY A 151 -13.38 4.72 11.64
N ALA A 152 -13.93 5.58 10.78
CA ALA A 152 -14.58 6.82 11.18
C ALA A 152 -15.88 6.59 11.98
N THR A 153 -16.69 5.58 11.62
CA THR A 153 -17.91 5.22 12.37
C THR A 153 -17.57 4.72 13.76
N ILE A 154 -16.58 3.83 13.89
CA ILE A 154 -16.18 3.30 15.20
C ILE A 154 -15.67 4.42 16.12
N LYS A 155 -14.84 5.34 15.64
CA LYS A 155 -14.40 6.50 16.47
C LYS A 155 -15.57 7.37 16.95
N LYS A 156 -16.67 7.46 16.21
CA LYS A 156 -17.89 8.18 16.64
C LYS A 156 -18.71 7.39 17.67
N GLU A 157 -18.65 6.06 17.65
CA GLU A 157 -19.37 5.17 18.56
C GLU A 157 -18.59 4.83 19.85
N VAL A 158 -17.28 5.11 19.92
CA VAL A 158 -16.51 5.00 21.17
C VAL A 158 -16.96 6.08 22.16
N ILE A 159 -18.01 5.75 22.93
CA ILE A 159 -18.24 6.27 24.27
C ILE A 159 -17.04 5.81 25.12
N PRO A 160 -16.39 6.67 25.92
CA PRO A 160 -15.23 6.30 26.72
C PRO A 160 -15.66 5.32 27.81
N GLY A 161 -15.56 4.01 27.54
CA GLY A 161 -15.86 2.97 28.53
C GLY A 161 -16.21 1.57 28.04
N ALA A 162 -16.43 1.31 26.74
CA ALA A 162 -16.84 -0.02 26.28
C ALA A 162 -15.65 -0.87 25.79
N ASN A 163 -15.22 -1.82 26.62
CA ASN A 163 -14.39 -2.96 26.22
C ASN A 163 -15.15 -3.81 25.20
N GLN A 164 -14.68 -3.90 23.95
CA GLN A 164 -15.13 -4.95 23.04
C GLN A 164 -13.96 -5.58 22.28
N ASN A 165 -13.88 -6.91 22.44
CA ASN A 165 -13.07 -7.86 21.70
C ASN A 165 -13.45 -7.87 20.21
N ILE A 166 -13.02 -6.85 19.47
CA ILE A 166 -12.78 -6.99 18.03
C ILE A 166 -11.32 -7.41 17.92
N GLU A 167 -10.97 -8.42 17.12
CA GLU A 167 -9.57 -8.77 16.80
C GLU A 167 -8.87 -7.58 16.08
N ARG A 168 -8.64 -6.48 16.81
CA ARG A 168 -7.70 -5.44 16.44
C ARG A 168 -6.33 -6.04 16.67
N LEU A 169 -5.45 -5.97 15.67
CA LEU A 169 -4.03 -6.16 15.95
C LEU A 169 -3.66 -5.13 17.02
N SER A 170 -3.05 -5.59 18.12
CA SER A 170 -2.66 -4.73 19.23
C SER A 170 -1.66 -3.68 18.72
N GLY A 171 -2.10 -2.43 18.57
CA GLY A 171 -1.25 -1.32 18.15
C GLY A 171 -2.05 -0.19 17.51
N VAL A 172 -1.45 1.00 17.44
CA VAL A 172 -1.97 2.13 16.65
C VAL A 172 -1.47 1.97 15.22
N ASN A 173 -2.37 1.87 14.24
CA ASN A 173 -1.99 1.63 12.85
C ASN A 173 -1.81 2.95 12.09
N LEU A 174 -1.16 2.91 10.92
CA LEU A 174 -0.82 4.13 10.17
C LEU A 174 -2.07 4.99 9.87
N VAL A 175 -3.18 4.35 9.49
CA VAL A 175 -4.45 5.03 9.24
C VAL A 175 -5.01 5.68 10.51
N ASP A 176 -4.86 5.05 11.67
CA ASP A 176 -5.33 5.60 12.95
C ASP A 176 -4.54 6.87 13.33
N VAL A 177 -3.21 6.83 13.14
CA VAL A 177 -2.34 8.00 13.30
C VAL A 177 -2.70 9.10 12.30
N MET A 178 -3.04 8.74 11.06
CA MET A 178 -3.51 9.72 10.07
C MET A 178 -4.78 10.44 10.55
N PHE A 179 -5.74 9.72 11.12
CA PHE A 179 -6.97 10.32 11.67
C PHE A 179 -6.70 11.28 12.84
N GLU A 180 -5.71 10.98 13.68
CA GLU A 180 -5.33 11.84 14.82
C GLU A 180 -4.59 13.11 14.40
N ASN A 181 -3.93 13.08 13.25
CA ASN A 181 -3.19 14.21 12.69
C ASN A 181 -3.97 15.00 11.63
N LEU A 182 -5.25 14.69 11.40
CA LEU A 182 -6.11 15.51 10.55
C LEU A 182 -6.33 16.87 11.23
N PRO A 183 -6.17 18.00 10.51
CA PRO A 183 -6.51 19.29 11.07
C PRO A 183 -7.98 19.26 11.48
N ILE A 184 -8.26 19.64 12.74
CA ILE A 184 -9.62 19.88 13.21
C ILE A 184 -10.20 20.94 12.28
N ILE A 185 -11.17 20.55 11.45
CA ILE A 185 -11.96 21.50 10.68
C ILE A 185 -12.82 22.20 11.73
N SER A 186 -12.36 23.34 12.23
CA SER A 186 -13.24 24.27 12.94
C SER A 186 -14.16 24.89 11.90
N ASP A 187 -15.45 24.59 11.99
CA ASP A 187 -16.50 25.29 11.27
C ASP A 187 -16.47 26.81 11.55
#